data_AF-A0A2E6Z8G2-F1
#
_entry.id   AF-A0A2E6Z8G2-F1
#
_cell.length_a   1.000
_cell.length_b   1.000
_cell.length_c   1.000
_cell.angle_alpha   90.00
_cell.angle_beta   90.00
_cell.angle_gamma   90.00
#
_symmetry.space_group_name_H-M   'P 1'
#
loop_
_entity.id
_entity.type
_entity.pdbx_description
1 polymer ?
#
loop_
_entity_poly.entity_id
_entity_poly.type
_entity_poly.pdbx_seq_one_letter_code
_entity_poly.pdbx_strand_id
1 'polypeptide(L)' 'MAIEYELHQCELCHNTYTDGRNIHEGHRLKSYGDIIVCSSCWKYNWDGWAPHKAVLLEKIMAEKGLPLPPRNEQGFLPRE' A
#
# COMPACT_ATOMS: atom_id res chain seq x y z
N MET A 1 22.46 17.69 -14.42
CA MET A 1 21.51 16.60 -14.74
C MET A 1 20.34 16.75 -13.81
N ALA A 2 19.14 17.02 -14.32
CA ALA A 2 17.94 17.02 -13.49
C ALA A 2 17.58 15.57 -13.19
N ILE A 3 17.34 15.25 -11.92
CA ILE A 3 16.83 13.96 -11.50
C ILE A 3 15.34 14.00 -11.84
N GLU A 4 14.89 13.17 -12.78
CA GLU A 4 13.47 13.02 -13.07
C GLU A 4 12.85 12.14 -12.00
N TYR A 5 12.20 12.77 -11.02
CA TYR A 5 11.36 12.11 -10.05
C TYR A 5 9.96 12.72 -10.07
N GLU A 6 8.96 11.86 -9.90
CA GLU A 6 7.54 12.19 -9.86
C GLU A 6 7.04 12.03 -8.43
N LEU A 7 6.18 12.96 -8.01
CA LEU A 7 5.53 12.90 -6.71
C LEU A 7 4.18 12.22 -6.87
N HIS A 8 3.99 11.11 -6.16
CA HIS A 8 2.74 10.37 -6.11
C HIS A 8 2.13 10.44 -4.71
N GLN A 9 0.82 10.21 -4.63
CA GLN A 9 0.11 10.14 -3.36
C GLN A 9 -0.17 8.69 -2.97
N CYS A 10 0.11 8.33 -1.72
CA CYS A 10 -0.21 7.02 -1.19
C CYS A 10 -1.73 6.86 -1.04
N GLU A 11 -2.32 5.82 -1.65
CA GLU A 11 -3.76 5.56 -1.52
C GLU A 11 -4.19 5.17 -0.09
N LEU A 12 -3.24 4.78 0.78
CA LEU A 12 -3.54 4.36 2.15
C LEU A 12 -3.43 5.46 3.19
N CYS A 13 -2.34 6.25 3.15
CA CYS A 13 -2.08 7.27 4.18
C CYS A 13 -2.12 8.70 3.63
N HIS A 14 -2.34 8.87 2.32
CA HIS A 14 -2.41 10.16 1.63
C HIS A 14 -1.15 11.02 1.68
N ASN A 15 -0.04 10.51 2.23
CA ASN A 15 1.27 11.16 2.16
C ASN A 15 1.82 11.08 0.72
N THR A 16 2.58 12.10 0.35
CA THR A 16 3.37 12.09 -0.88
C THR A 16 4.59 11.20 -0.75
N TYR A 17 4.93 10.50 -1.82
CA TYR A 17 6.16 9.72 -1.96
C TYR A 17 6.76 9.96 -3.35
N THR A 18 8.03 9.63 -3.49
CA THR A 18 8.78 9.85 -4.73
C THR A 18 8.89 8.55 -5.50
N ASP A 19 8.55 8.57 -6.78
CA ASP A 19 8.86 7.48 -7.70
C ASP A 19 9.57 8.06 -8.92
N GLY A 20 10.45 7.32 -9.57
CA GLY A 20 11.25 7.86 -10.66
C GLY A 20 12.45 7.00 -11.02
N ARG A 21 13.31 7.56 -11.86
CA ARG A 21 14.48 6.83 -12.36
C ARG A 21 15.47 6.62 -11.19
N ASN A 22 15.54 5.38 -10.71
CA ASN A 22 16.32 4.90 -9.55
C ASN A 22 15.70 5.15 -8.15
N ILE A 23 14.45 5.62 -8.06
CA ILE A 23 13.73 5.76 -6.79
C ILE A 23 12.37 5.10 -6.95
N HIS A 24 12.12 4.01 -6.22
CA HIS A 24 10.87 3.25 -6.31
C HIS A 24 10.23 3.11 -4.93
N GLU A 25 9.60 4.18 -4.46
CA GLU A 25 8.90 4.17 -3.16
C GLU A 25 7.45 3.68 -3.27
N GLY A 26 6.89 3.56 -4.48
CA GLY A 26 5.55 3.02 -4.70
C GLY A 26 5.53 1.48 -4.69
N HIS A 27 4.56 0.91 -3.97
CA HIS A 27 4.30 -0.53 -3.94
C HIS A 27 2.87 -0.81 -4.40
N ARG A 28 2.75 -1.56 -5.50
CA ARG A 28 1.45 -1.98 -6.04
C ARG A 28 0.96 -3.25 -5.35
N LEU A 29 -0.26 -3.19 -4.82
CA LEU A 29 -0.90 -4.27 -4.08
C LEU A 29 -1.89 -5.03 -4.96
N LYS A 30 -1.43 -6.12 -5.60
CA LYS A 30 -2.23 -6.87 -6.58
C LYS A 30 -3.50 -7.47 -5.96
N SER A 31 -3.40 -8.05 -4.77
CA SER A 31 -4.56 -8.63 -4.05
C SER A 31 -5.57 -7.60 -3.54
N TYR A 32 -5.28 -6.31 -3.73
CA TYR A 32 -6.09 -5.19 -3.26
C TYR A 32 -6.54 -4.28 -4.41
N GLY A 33 -6.75 -4.86 -5.60
CA GLY A 33 -7.23 -4.10 -6.77
C GLY A 33 -6.19 -3.10 -7.29
N ASP A 34 -4.92 -3.49 -7.26
CA ASP A 34 -3.78 -2.70 -7.76
C ASP A 34 -3.58 -1.33 -7.10
N ILE A 35 -4.05 -1.15 -5.85
CA ILE A 35 -3.77 0.09 -5.12
C ILE A 35 -2.27 0.28 -4.92
N ILE A 36 -1.81 1.53 -4.94
CA ILE A 36 -0.41 1.90 -4.79
C ILE A 36 -0.20 2.62 -3.45
N VAL A 37 0.70 2.07 -2.65
CA VAL A 37 1.03 2.57 -1.31
C VAL A 37 2.50 2.95 -1.23
N CYS A 38 2.84 3.92 -0.37
CA CYS A 38 4.22 4.30 -0.16
C CYS A 38 5.02 3.22 0.59
N SER A 39 6.33 3.25 0.41
CA SER A 39 7.32 2.37 1.05
C SER A 39 7.18 2.35 2.58
N SER A 40 6.89 3.50 3.20
CA SER A 40 6.68 3.59 4.64
C SER A 40 5.46 2.82 5.13
N CYS A 41 4.36 2.82 4.36
CA CYS A 41 3.18 2.01 4.67
C CYS A 41 3.46 0.53 4.41
N TRP A 42 4.10 0.22 3.29
CA TRP A 42 4.41 -1.15 2.89
C TRP A 42 5.36 -1.86 3.86
N LYS A 43 6.39 -1.17 4.33
CA LYS A 43 7.42 -1.70 5.23
C LYS A 43 7.06 -1.58 6.71
N TYR A 44 5.88 -1.04 7.03
CA TYR A 44 5.48 -0.78 8.42
C TYR A 44 5.45 -2.05 9.27
N ASN A 45 4.98 -3.16 8.70
CA ASN A 45 4.97 -4.46 9.36
C ASN A 45 5.19 -5.58 8.34
N TRP A 46 6.18 -6.42 8.59
CA TRP A 46 6.57 -7.50 7.68
C TRP A 46 5.58 -8.67 7.72
N ASP A 47 4.92 -8.89 8.85
CA ASP A 47 3.94 -9.96 9.06
C ASP A 47 2.58 -9.66 8.43
N GLY A 48 2.37 -8.49 7.81
CA GLY A 48 1.10 -8.09 7.22
C GLY A 48 0.68 -6.68 7.63
N TRP A 49 -0.51 -6.26 7.22
CA TRP A 49 -1.03 -4.95 7.55
C TRP A 49 -1.41 -4.84 9.02
N ALA A 50 -0.74 -3.93 9.74
CA ALA A 50 -1.06 -3.63 11.13
C ALA A 50 -2.53 -3.17 11.29
N PRO A 51 -3.18 -3.42 12.44
CA PRO A 51 -4.64 -3.23 12.59
C PRO A 51 -5.16 -1.86 12.15
N HIS A 52 -4.47 -0.77 12.50
CA HIS A 52 -4.87 0.58 12.10
C HIS A 52 -4.72 0.86 10.60
N LYS A 53 -3.79 0.19 9.91
CA LYS A 53 -3.66 0.25 8.44
C LYS A 53 -4.66 -0.68 7.76
N ALA A 54 -4.91 -1.84 8.36
CA ALA A 54 -5.90 -2.80 7.89
C ALA A 54 -7.28 -2.14 7.79
N VAL A 55 -7.73 -1.41 8.80
CA VAL A 55 -9.02 -0.68 8.76
C VAL A 55 -9.12 0.27 7.56
N LEU A 56 -8.01 0.94 7.19
CA LEU A 56 -7.98 1.83 6.03
C LEU A 56 -8.07 1.06 4.72
N LEU A 57 -7.34 -0.07 4.60
CA LEU A 57 -7.45 -0.98 3.46
C LEU A 57 -8.85 -1.55 3.33
N GLU A 58 -9.45 -2.01 4.42
CA GLU A 58 -10.82 -2.55 4.45
C GLU A 58 -11.82 -1.51 3.93
N LYS A 59 -11.67 -0.24 4.33
CA LYS A 59 -12.47 0.86 3.82
C LYS A 59 -12.28 1.08 2.31
N ILE A 60 -11.03 1.15 1.84
CA ILE A 60 -10.72 1.32 0.40
C ILE A 60 -11.31 0.17 -0.41
N MET A 61 -11.18 -1.06 0.07
CA MET A 61 -11.71 -2.25 -0.61
C MET A 61 -13.23 -2.26 -0.65
N ALA A 62 -13.88 -1.87 0.46
CA ALA A 62 -15.34 -1.72 0.51
C ALA A 62 -15.85 -0.64 -0.46
N GLU A 63 -15.16 0.51 -0.54
CA GLU A 63 -15.49 1.60 -1.49
C GLU A 63 -15.31 1.16 -2.95
N LYS A 64 -14.30 0.32 -3.23
CA LYS A 64 -14.06 -0.26 -4.56
C LYS A 64 -14.98 -1.47 -4.86
N GLY A 65 -15.76 -1.95 -3.90
CA GLY A 65 -16.59 -3.14 -4.04
C GLY A 65 -15.79 -4.43 -4.26
N LEU A 66 -14.55 -4.47 -3.79
CA LEU A 66 -13.65 -5.61 -3.96
C LEU A 66 -13.56 -6.43 -2.67
N PRO A 67 -13.46 -7.76 -2.77
CA PRO A 67 -13.28 -8.62 -1.60
C PRO A 67 -11.90 -8.42 -0.99
N LEU A 68 -11.82 -8.59 0.33
CA LEU A 68 -10.54 -8.65 1.03
C LEU A 68 -9.90 -10.04 0.85
N PRO A 69 -8.58 -10.14 0.73
CA PRO A 69 -7.90 -11.42 0.78
C PRO A 69 -8.05 -12.05 2.18
N PRO A 70 -7.92 -13.39 2.28
CA PRO A 70 -7.91 -14.06 3.56
C PRO A 70 -6.74 -13.58 4.42
N ARG A 71 -6.95 -13.54 5.74
CA ARG A 71 -5.88 -13.23 6.71
C ARG A 71 -4.84 -14.36 6.72
N ASN A 72 -3.57 -14.01 6.93
CA ASN A 72 -2.49 -14.99 7.04
C ASN A 72 -2.51 -15.72 8.39
N GLU A 73 -1.53 -16.61 8.60
CA GLU A 73 -1.41 -17.43 9.82
C GLU A 73 -1.28 -16.60 11.10
N GLN A 74 -0.76 -15.38 10.98
CA GLN A 74 -0.61 -14.41 12.07
C GLN A 74 -1.90 -13.60 12.32
N GLY A 75 -2.95 -13.82 11.53
CA GLY A 75 -4.23 -13.11 11.64
C GLY A 75 -4.22 -11.70 11.02
N PHE A 76 -3.19 -11.35 10.24
CA PHE A 76 -3.10 -10.06 9.56
C PHE A 76 -3.59 -10.15 8.12
N LEU A 77 -4.03 -9.01 7.57
CA LEU A 77 -4.22 -8.89 6.13
C LEU A 77 -2.85 -9.01 5.45
N PRO A 78 -2.68 -9.89 4.44
CA PRO A 78 -1.40 -10.12 3.81
C PRO A 78 -0.92 -8.88 3.07
N ARG A 79 0.39 -8.74 2.90
CA ARG A 79 0.93 -7.66 2.09
C ARG A 79 0.75 -7.96 0.60
N GLU A 80 0.89 -9.22 0.20
CA GLU A 80 0.81 -9.69 -1.18
C GLU A 80 -0.46 -10.46 -1.47
#